data_AF-B5JY69-F1
#
_entry.id   AF-B5JY69-F1
#
_cell.length_a   1.000
_cell.length_b   1.000
_cell.length_c   1.000
_cell.angle_alpha   90.00
_cell.angle_beta   90.00
_cell.angle_gamma   90.00
#
_symmetry.space_group_name_H-M   'P 1'
#
loop_
_entity.id
_entity.type
_entity.pdbx_description
1 polymer ?
#
loop_
_entity_poly.entity_id
_entity_poly.type
_entity_poly.pdbx_seq_one_letter_code
_entity_poly.pdbx_strand_id
1 'polypeptide(L)'
;MAFYTRLTQIGRAKVAAAIANESPLEITEMALGDGNGNAVQEPTGNETELVREVYRNNLNRLERLSDLDEYIEAEILVAAE
;
A
#
# COMPACT_ATOMS: atom_id res chain seq x y z
N MET A 1 -6.46 -9.14 -17.00
CA MET A 1 -6.63 -8.51 -15.67
C MET A 1 -5.60 -7.40 -15.58
N ALA A 2 -6.00 -6.14 -15.36
CA ALA A 2 -5.05 -5.08 -15.07
C ALA A 2 -4.86 -5.00 -13.55
N PHE A 3 -3.62 -4.94 -13.09
CA PHE A 3 -3.32 -4.67 -11.69
C PHE A 3 -3.25 -3.15 -11.50
N TYR A 4 -3.84 -2.65 -10.42
CA TYR A 4 -3.83 -1.24 -10.09
C TYR A 4 -3.90 -1.05 -8.58
N THR A 5 -3.48 0.13 -8.14
CA THR A 5 -3.50 0.50 -6.72
C THR A 5 -4.64 1.49 -6.48
N ARG A 6 -5.41 1.28 -5.41
CA ARG A 6 -6.47 2.21 -4.98
C ARG A 6 -6.18 2.67 -3.56
N LEU A 7 -6.10 3.98 -3.36
CA LEU A 7 -5.99 4.54 -2.01
C LEU A 7 -7.31 4.42 -1.26
N THR A 8 -7.24 4.04 0.01
CA THR A 8 -8.40 4.10 0.91
C THR A 8 -8.75 5.54 1.26
N GLN A 9 -9.96 5.78 1.77
CA GLN A 9 -10.37 7.10 2.27
C GLN A 9 -9.40 7.63 3.33
N ILE A 10 -8.94 6.75 4.23
CA ILE A 10 -7.94 7.08 5.26
C ILE A 10 -6.61 7.47 4.60
N GLY A 11 -6.13 6.70 3.63
CA GLY A 11 -4.89 7.00 2.91
C GLY A 11 -4.96 8.36 2.21
N ARG A 12 -6.06 8.66 1.52
CA ARG A 12 -6.30 9.95 0.87
C ARG A 12 -6.29 11.12 1.86
N ALA A 13 -6.91 10.95 3.02
CA ALA A 13 -6.91 11.96 4.07
C ALA A 13 -5.50 12.22 4.62
N LYS A 14 -4.69 11.16 4.83
CA LYS A 14 -3.29 11.30 5.25
C LYS A 14 -2.43 12.02 4.22
N VAL A 15 -2.59 11.70 2.93
CA VAL A 15 -1.91 12.41 1.83
C VAL A 15 -2.30 13.88 1.81
N ALA A 16 -3.61 14.19 1.89
CA ALA A 16 -4.08 15.57 1.92
C ALA A 16 -3.54 16.36 3.11
N ALA A 17 -3.50 15.75 4.30
CA ALA A 17 -2.91 16.37 5.49
C ALA A 17 -1.40 16.59 5.35
N ALA A 18 -0.67 15.63 4.79
CA ALA A 18 0.77 15.76 4.55
C ALA A 18 1.08 16.93 3.60
N ILE A 19 0.31 17.07 2.52
CA ILE A 19 0.41 18.19 1.57
C ILE A 19 0.09 19.53 2.26
N ALA A 20 -1.03 19.59 3.00
CA ALA A 20 -1.46 20.83 3.65
C ALA A 20 -0.48 21.32 4.73
N ASN A 21 0.24 20.40 5.37
CA ASN A 21 1.21 20.71 6.41
C ASN A 21 2.67 20.77 5.89
N GLU A 22 2.90 20.60 4.58
CA GLU A 22 4.24 20.53 3.96
C GLU A 22 5.16 19.49 4.64
N SER A 23 4.56 18.41 5.15
CA SER A 23 5.26 17.36 5.89
C SER A 23 5.44 16.10 5.04
N PRO A 24 6.54 15.35 5.20
CA PRO A 24 6.69 14.07 4.52
C PRO A 24 5.64 13.06 4.99
N LEU A 25 5.12 12.24 4.06
CA LEU A 25 4.31 11.09 4.39
C LEU A 25 5.22 9.91 4.73
N GLU A 26 5.15 9.43 5.96
CA GLU A 26 5.89 8.24 6.38
C GLU A 26 5.15 6.97 5.97
N ILE A 27 5.82 6.15 5.16
CA ILE A 27 5.36 4.80 4.78
C ILE A 27 6.43 3.84 5.30
N THR A 28 6.09 3.08 6.34
CA THR A 28 7.08 2.29 7.10
C THR A 28 6.91 0.79 6.89
N GLU A 29 5.68 0.33 6.68
CA GLU A 29 5.33 -1.09 6.63
C GLU A 29 4.50 -1.41 5.39
N MET A 30 4.58 -2.66 4.95
CA MET A 30 3.65 -3.27 4.01
C MET A 30 3.13 -4.58 4.59
N ALA A 31 1.86 -4.86 4.31
CA ALA A 31 1.20 -6.10 4.72
C ALA A 31 0.49 -6.75 3.53
N LEU A 32 0.35 -8.06 3.58
CA LEU A 32 -0.24 -8.90 2.53
C LEU A 32 -1.36 -9.74 3.13
N GLY A 33 -2.47 -9.82 2.39
CA GLY A 33 -3.59 -10.69 2.71
C GLY A 33 -3.90 -11.63 1.56
N ASP A 34 -4.20 -12.89 1.86
CA ASP A 34 -4.40 -13.94 0.87
C ASP A 34 -5.88 -14.28 0.60
N GLY A 35 -6.81 -13.69 1.37
CA GLY A 35 -8.24 -14.02 1.28
C GLY A 35 -8.55 -15.50 1.52
N ASN A 36 -7.64 -16.25 2.15
CA ASN A 36 -7.65 -17.72 2.25
C ASN A 36 -7.73 -18.41 0.87
N GLY A 37 -7.09 -17.83 -0.16
CA GLY A 37 -7.10 -18.32 -1.53
C GLY A 37 -8.37 -18.02 -2.33
N ASN A 38 -9.31 -17.25 -1.77
CA ASN A 38 -10.54 -16.87 -2.45
C ASN A 38 -10.39 -15.53 -3.16
N ALA A 39 -11.15 -15.36 -4.24
CA ALA A 39 -11.29 -14.05 -4.88
C ALA A 39 -11.85 -13.05 -3.87
N VAL A 40 -11.13 -11.96 -3.67
CA VAL A 40 -11.57 -10.84 -2.82
C VAL A 40 -12.41 -9.89 -3.67
N GLN A 41 -13.37 -9.21 -3.04
CA GLN A 41 -14.16 -8.19 -3.74
C GLN A 41 -13.25 -7.04 -4.22
N GLU A 42 -13.67 -6.43 -5.33
CA GLU A 42 -12.97 -5.27 -5.88
C GLU A 42 -12.84 -4.17 -4.82
N PRO A 43 -11.62 -3.67 -4.54
CA PRO A 43 -11.43 -2.64 -3.53
C PRO A 43 -12.30 -1.41 -3.78
N THR A 44 -13.09 -1.03 -2.78
CA THR A 44 -13.99 0.14 -2.79
C THR A 44 -13.29 1.41 -2.30
N GLY A 45 -12.14 1.28 -1.67
CA GLY A 45 -11.42 2.37 -0.99
C GLY A 45 -11.94 2.63 0.43
N ASN A 46 -12.92 1.87 0.92
CA ASN A 46 -13.45 2.01 2.28
C ASN A 46 -12.77 1.06 3.26
N GLU A 47 -11.87 0.21 2.77
CA GLU A 47 -11.21 -0.82 3.55
C GLU A 47 -10.34 -0.19 4.65
N THR A 48 -10.44 -0.76 5.85
CA THR A 48 -9.63 -0.37 7.01
C THR A 48 -8.65 -1.46 7.43
N GLU A 49 -8.78 -2.66 6.87
CA GLU A 49 -7.98 -3.84 7.16
C GLU A 49 -7.89 -4.75 5.93
N LEU A 50 -6.92 -5.68 5.95
CA LEU A 50 -6.77 -6.71 4.92
C LEU A 50 -7.74 -7.87 5.16
N VAL A 51 -8.22 -8.48 4.07
CA VAL A 51 -8.92 -9.76 4.18
C VAL A 51 -7.88 -10.84 4.47
N ARG A 52 -7.84 -11.27 5.74
CA ARG A 52 -6.90 -12.26 6.27
C ARG A 52 -5.44 -11.86 5.99
N GLU A 53 -4.91 -10.98 6.82
CA GLU A 53 -3.48 -10.68 6.83
C GLU A 53 -2.66 -11.94 7.14
N VAL A 54 -1.67 -12.22 6.31
CA VAL A 54 -0.76 -13.37 6.45
C VAL A 54 0.70 -12.94 6.57
N TYR A 55 1.02 -11.70 6.23
CA TYR A 55 2.37 -11.18 6.31
C TYR A 55 2.36 -9.68 6.56
N ARG A 56 3.29 -9.20 7.40
CA ARG A 56 3.56 -7.78 7.64
C ARG A 56 5.03 -7.61 7.98
N ASN A 57 5.66 -6.63 7.35
CA ASN A 57 7.03 -6.26 7.69
C ASN A 57 7.30 -4.80 7.35
N ASN A 58 8.43 -4.28 7.84
CA ASN A 58 8.96 -3.01 7.35
C ASN A 58 9.26 -3.11 5.86
N LEU A 59 9.16 -1.96 5.17
CA LEU A 59 9.59 -1.88 3.78
C LEU A 59 11.09 -2.17 3.65
N ASN A 60 11.45 -2.94 2.64
CA ASN A 60 12.84 -3.17 2.25
C ASN A 60 13.36 -1.99 1.42
N ARG A 61 12.51 -1.39 0.60
CA ARG A 61 12.84 -0.25 -0.25
C ARG A 61 11.60 0.63 -0.45
N LEU A 62 11.82 1.94 -0.46
CA LEU A 62 10.82 2.95 -0.78
C LEU A 62 11.51 4.09 -1.52
N GLU A 63 11.21 4.27 -2.80
CA GLU A 63 11.80 5.33 -3.60
C GLU A 63 10.90 5.81 -4.73
N ARG A 64 11.21 6.99 -5.26
CA ARG A 64 10.57 7.48 -6.48
C ARG A 64 11.12 6.72 -7.67
N LEU A 65 10.25 6.26 -8.56
CA LEU A 65 10.68 5.58 -9.76
C LEU A 65 11.32 6.62 -10.71
N SER A 66 12.60 6.43 -11.05
CA SER A 66 13.40 7.44 -11.77
C SER A 66 12.82 7.86 -13.12
N ASP A 67 12.12 6.95 -13.77
CA ASP A 67 11.63 7.14 -15.14
C ASP A 67 10.18 7.65 -15.16
N LEU A 68 9.51 7.67 -14.01
CA LEU A 68 8.12 8.11 -13.84
C LEU A 68 7.97 8.88 -12.51
N ASP A 69 8.09 10.21 -12.58
CA ASP A 69 8.06 11.10 -11.39
C ASP A 69 6.78 10.98 -10.54
N GLU A 70 5.70 10.47 -11.13
CA GLU A 70 4.40 10.29 -10.47
C GLU A 70 4.32 9.00 -9.63
N TYR A 71 5.30 8.11 -9.75
CA TYR A 71 5.27 6.79 -9.15
C TYR A 71 6.29 6.65 -8.03
N ILE A 72 5.85 5.99 -6.96
CA ILE A 72 6.70 5.54 -5.85
C ILE A 72 6.70 4.02 -5.89
N GLU A 73 7.88 3.44 -5.90
CA GLU A 73 8.10 2.01 -5.77
C GLU A 73 8.31 1.67 -4.29
N ALA A 74 7.53 0.70 -3.80
CA ALA A 74 7.66 0.15 -2.47
C ALA A 74 7.88 -1.36 -2.60
N GLU A 75 8.94 -1.87 -2.00
CA GLU A 75 9.30 -3.29 -2.04
C GLU A 75 9.29 -3.88 -0.63
N ILE A 76 8.79 -5.11 -0.54
CA ILE A 76 8.88 -5.96 0.64
C ILE A 76 9.39 -7.34 0.20
N LEU A 77 10.33 -7.90 0.94
CA LEU A 77 10.76 -9.28 0.75
C LEU A 77 9.83 -10.19 1.56
N VAL A 78 9.26 -11.18 0.89
CA VAL A 78 8.46 -12.24 1.51
C VAL A 78 9.32 -13.49 1.56
N ALA A 79 9.59 -13.98 2.77
CA ALA A 79 10.31 -15.25 2.92
C ALA A 79 9.44 -16.40 2.38
N ALA A 80 10.06 -17.32 1.66
CA ALA A 80 9.41 -18.57 1.29
C ALA A 80 9.38 -19.50 2.52
N GLU A 81 8.20 -19.98 2.87
CA GLU A 81 7.99 -21.04 3.86
C GLU A 81 7.72 -22.39 3.19
#